data_AF-A0A527ZAD7-F1
#
_entry.id   AF-A0A527ZAD7-F1
#
_cell.length_a   1.000
_cell.length_b   1.000
_cell.length_c   1.000
_cell.angle_alpha   90.00
_cell.angle_beta   90.00
_cell.angle_gamma   90.00
#
_symmetry.space_group_name_H-M   'P 1'
#
loop_
_entity.id
_entity.type
_entity.pdbx_description
1 polymer ?
#
loop_
_entity_poly.entity_id
_entity_poly.type
_entity_poly.pdbx_seq_one_letter_code
_entity_poly.pdbx_strand_id
1 'polypeptide(L)'
;NACFGNSGQSCDAPTRMLVPATRHDEALAIARKAAEAHKVGDPRSEDTRLGPVVSKIQFDKIQRLIEAGVAEGATLVTGGPGRPEHLNRGYYVRPTVFGHVTPGMTIEREEIFGPVLSVISYDNDDDAVKIANDTVYGLAAYVQSGDIEHARKIAGRLRAGQVSINYPEWDTFAPFGGYKQSGNGREYADWAIHDFLEIKGII
;
A
#
# COMPACT_ATOMS: atom_id res chain seq x y z
N ASN A 1 -5.47 2.92 -7.73
CA ASN A 1 -4.59 4.07 -8.06
C ASN A 1 -3.57 4.35 -6.97
N ALA A 2 -3.96 4.67 -5.73
CA ALA A 2 -3.02 5.00 -4.64
C ALA A 2 -1.88 3.97 -4.45
N CYS A 3 -2.18 2.66 -4.44
CA CYS A 3 -1.18 1.59 -4.36
C CYS A 3 -0.10 1.62 -5.47
N PHE A 4 -0.42 2.14 -6.65
CA PHE A 4 0.48 2.11 -7.81
C PHE A 4 1.25 3.41 -8.02
N GLY A 5 0.90 4.49 -7.31
CA GLY A 5 1.64 5.76 -7.37
C GLY A 5 3.13 5.55 -7.16
N ASN A 6 3.97 6.29 -7.88
CA ASN A 6 5.43 6.11 -7.87
C ASN A 6 5.90 4.67 -8.18
N SER A 7 5.13 3.93 -9.00
CA SER A 7 5.34 2.50 -9.25
C SER A 7 5.36 1.67 -7.95
N GLY A 8 4.56 2.06 -6.96
CA GLY A 8 4.46 1.41 -5.64
C GLY A 8 5.68 1.58 -4.73
N GLN A 9 6.61 2.48 -5.08
CA GLN A 9 7.80 2.79 -4.29
C GLN A 9 7.50 3.92 -3.28
N SER A 10 6.51 3.69 -2.44
CA SER A 10 6.08 4.60 -1.40
C SER A 10 5.81 3.81 -0.13
N CYS A 11 6.41 4.22 0.98
CA CYS A 11 6.32 3.52 2.27
C CYS A 11 4.91 3.53 2.86
N ASP A 12 4.09 4.51 2.51
CA ASP A 12 2.70 4.67 2.95
C ASP A 12 1.68 4.08 1.96
N ALA A 13 2.11 3.49 0.84
CA ALA A 13 1.18 2.97 -0.16
C ALA A 13 0.17 1.95 0.44
N PRO A 14 -1.14 2.07 0.13
CA PRO A 14 -2.17 1.13 0.60
C PRO A 14 -2.11 -0.19 -0.19
N THR A 15 -1.12 -1.02 0.11
CA THR A 15 -0.82 -2.27 -0.61
C THR A 15 -1.66 -3.47 -0.17
N ARG A 16 -2.34 -3.37 0.99
CA ARG A 16 -3.36 -4.32 1.45
C ARG A 16 -4.72 -3.67 1.41
N MET A 17 -5.60 -4.14 0.53
CA MET A 17 -6.97 -3.66 0.41
C MET A 17 -7.92 -4.67 1.06
N LEU A 18 -8.50 -4.28 2.18
CA LEU A 18 -9.46 -5.08 2.92
C LEU A 18 -10.88 -4.73 2.42
N VAL A 19 -11.65 -5.75 2.04
CA VAL A 19 -13.03 -5.58 1.54
C VAL A 19 -13.98 -6.60 2.17
N PRO A 20 -15.28 -6.30 2.30
CA PRO A 20 -16.25 -7.30 2.78
C PRO A 20 -16.22 -8.55 1.91
N ALA A 21 -16.27 -9.73 2.51
CA ALA A 21 -16.24 -11.01 1.79
C ALA A 21 -17.31 -11.08 0.68
N THR A 22 -18.50 -10.54 0.93
CA THR A 22 -19.62 -10.50 -0.03
C THR A 22 -19.37 -9.60 -1.24
N ARG A 23 -18.38 -8.71 -1.20
CA ARG A 23 -18.01 -7.77 -2.28
C ARG A 23 -16.61 -8.02 -2.84
N HIS A 24 -16.01 -9.15 -2.49
CA HIS A 24 -14.64 -9.46 -2.89
C HIS A 24 -14.47 -9.48 -4.41
N ASP A 25 -15.32 -10.22 -5.13
CA ASP A 25 -15.20 -10.34 -6.59
C ASP A 25 -15.51 -9.02 -7.32
N GLU A 26 -16.44 -8.23 -6.79
CA GLU A 26 -16.70 -6.86 -7.26
C GLU A 26 -15.45 -6.00 -7.14
N ALA A 27 -14.78 -6.04 -5.97
CA ALA A 27 -13.55 -5.31 -5.74
C ALA A 27 -12.41 -5.78 -6.67
N LEU A 28 -12.28 -7.08 -6.92
CA LEU A 28 -11.28 -7.61 -7.86
C LEU A 28 -11.50 -7.11 -9.29
N ALA A 29 -12.75 -7.06 -9.75
CA ALA A 29 -13.09 -6.55 -11.08
C ALA A 29 -12.72 -5.06 -11.22
N ILE A 30 -13.02 -4.25 -10.19
CA ILE A 30 -12.66 -2.82 -10.15
C ILE A 30 -11.14 -2.64 -10.10
N ALA A 31 -10.45 -3.40 -9.25
CA ALA A 31 -9.00 -3.34 -9.10
C ALA A 31 -8.28 -3.75 -10.39
N ARG A 32 -8.75 -4.80 -11.08
CA ARG A 32 -8.27 -5.20 -12.40
C ARG A 32 -8.33 -4.04 -13.38
N LYS A 33 -9.53 -3.46 -13.55
CA LYS A 33 -9.75 -2.35 -14.50
C LYS A 33 -8.86 -1.15 -14.18
N ALA A 34 -8.70 -0.82 -12.90
CA ALA A 34 -7.85 0.27 -12.47
C ALA A 34 -6.36 -0.01 -12.74
N ALA A 35 -5.88 -1.23 -12.50
CA ALA A 35 -4.50 -1.63 -12.77
C ALA A 35 -4.20 -1.61 -14.28
N GLU A 36 -5.07 -2.18 -15.11
CA GLU A 36 -4.92 -2.27 -16.57
C GLU A 36 -5.00 -0.89 -17.26
N ALA A 37 -5.62 0.10 -16.63
CA ALA A 37 -5.66 1.48 -17.14
C ALA A 37 -4.32 2.24 -16.99
N HIS A 38 -3.35 1.72 -16.21
CA HIS A 38 -2.06 2.39 -16.07
C HIS A 38 -1.14 2.07 -17.25
N LYS A 39 -0.76 3.12 -17.99
CA LYS A 39 0.29 3.00 -19.01
C LYS A 39 1.67 2.96 -18.34
N VAL A 40 2.33 1.80 -18.45
CA VAL A 40 3.74 1.62 -18.06
C VAL A 40 4.63 1.93 -19.26
N GLY A 41 5.63 2.79 -19.10
CA GLY A 41 6.44 3.22 -20.24
C GLY A 41 7.57 4.19 -19.90
N ASP A 42 8.18 4.77 -20.93
CA ASP A 42 9.25 5.75 -20.79
C ASP A 42 8.78 6.93 -19.91
N PRO A 43 9.47 7.25 -18.80
CA PRO A 43 9.13 8.40 -17.96
C PRO A 43 9.13 9.75 -18.68
N ARG A 44 9.75 9.85 -19.86
CA ARG A 44 9.74 11.05 -20.69
C ARG A 44 8.48 11.21 -21.55
N SER A 45 7.64 10.19 -21.65
CA SER A 45 6.39 10.24 -22.41
C SER A 45 5.26 10.86 -21.57
N GLU A 46 4.51 11.79 -22.15
CA GLU A 46 3.38 12.46 -21.48
C GLU A 46 2.23 11.51 -21.10
N ASP A 47 2.12 10.40 -21.81
CA ASP A 47 1.08 9.40 -21.58
C ASP A 47 1.50 8.29 -20.61
N THR A 48 2.77 8.23 -20.20
CA THR A 48 3.22 7.31 -19.16
C THR A 48 2.59 7.71 -17.83
N ARG A 49 2.10 6.70 -17.10
CA ARG A 49 1.61 6.86 -15.72
C ARG A 49 2.52 6.19 -14.72
N LEU A 50 3.22 5.13 -15.12
CA LEU A 50 4.13 4.38 -14.27
C LEU A 50 5.48 4.19 -14.97
N GLY A 51 6.54 4.65 -14.32
CA GLY A 51 7.92 4.43 -14.76
C GLY A 51 8.49 3.09 -14.27
N PRO A 52 9.78 2.82 -14.51
CA PRO A 52 10.44 1.64 -13.96
C PRO A 52 10.63 1.78 -12.45
N VAL A 53 10.85 0.65 -11.77
CA VAL A 53 11.41 0.68 -10.41
C VAL A 53 12.89 1.04 -10.44
N VAL A 54 13.41 1.51 -9.31
CA VAL A 54 14.70 2.21 -9.23
C VAL A 54 15.91 1.37 -9.65
N SER A 55 15.90 0.06 -9.44
CA SER A 55 17.09 -0.78 -9.62
C SER A 55 16.76 -2.23 -9.97
N LYS A 56 17.77 -2.96 -10.45
CA LYS A 56 17.68 -4.40 -10.70
C LYS A 56 17.36 -5.18 -9.43
N ILE A 57 18.01 -4.84 -8.32
CA ILE A 57 17.81 -5.51 -7.03
C ILE A 57 16.35 -5.39 -6.60
N GLN A 58 15.76 -4.20 -6.75
CA GLN A 58 14.34 -4.02 -6.43
C GLN A 58 13.42 -4.74 -7.42
N PHE A 59 13.73 -4.68 -8.71
CA PHE A 59 12.99 -5.44 -9.71
C PHE A 59 12.96 -6.94 -9.36
N ASP A 60 14.13 -7.55 -9.12
CA ASP A 60 14.25 -8.96 -8.80
C ASP A 60 13.53 -9.30 -7.48
N LYS A 61 13.60 -8.44 -6.45
CA LYS A 61 12.83 -8.62 -5.20
C LYS A 61 11.33 -8.67 -5.49
N ILE A 62 10.81 -7.72 -6.25
CA ILE A 62 9.38 -7.64 -6.59
C ILE A 62 8.96 -8.87 -7.41
N GLN A 63 9.78 -9.32 -8.37
CA GLN A 63 9.48 -10.52 -9.15
C GLN A 63 9.34 -11.75 -8.24
N ARG A 64 10.29 -11.97 -7.32
CA ARG A 64 10.21 -13.10 -6.36
C ARG A 64 8.97 -13.04 -5.48
N LEU A 65 8.55 -11.85 -5.04
CA LEU A 65 7.35 -11.69 -4.21
C LEU A 65 6.07 -11.93 -5.02
N ILE A 66 6.02 -11.51 -6.29
CA ILE A 66 4.91 -11.86 -7.19
C ILE A 66 4.85 -13.39 -7.40
N GLU A 67 6.00 -14.03 -7.67
CA GLU A 67 6.08 -15.48 -7.82
C GLU A 67 5.65 -16.23 -6.55
N ALA A 68 6.05 -15.74 -5.37
CA ALA A 68 5.63 -16.29 -4.08
C ALA A 68 4.11 -16.21 -3.89
N GLY A 69 3.48 -15.08 -4.23
CA GLY A 69 2.02 -14.94 -4.18
C GLY A 69 1.30 -15.98 -5.04
N VAL A 70 1.79 -16.24 -6.25
CA VAL A 70 1.24 -17.30 -7.13
C VAL A 70 1.47 -18.68 -6.52
N ALA A 71 2.68 -18.96 -6.02
CA ALA A 71 3.06 -20.25 -5.46
C ALA A 71 2.28 -20.60 -4.17
N GLU A 72 1.90 -19.59 -3.38
CA GLU A 72 1.13 -19.75 -2.14
C GLU A 72 -0.38 -19.86 -2.38
N GLY A 73 -0.84 -19.74 -3.64
CA GLY A 73 -2.22 -19.96 -4.02
C GLY A 73 -3.10 -18.71 -4.05
N ALA A 74 -2.52 -17.51 -3.98
CA ALA A 74 -3.29 -16.29 -4.24
C ALA A 74 -3.75 -16.27 -5.71
N THR A 75 -4.93 -15.69 -5.95
CA THR A 75 -5.45 -15.57 -7.31
C THR A 75 -4.78 -14.38 -8.01
N LEU A 76 -3.96 -14.65 -9.02
CA LEU A 76 -3.40 -13.60 -9.88
C LEU A 76 -4.52 -13.03 -10.76
N VAL A 77 -5.04 -11.86 -10.39
CA VAL A 77 -6.12 -11.19 -11.12
C VAL A 77 -5.55 -10.60 -12.41
N THR A 78 -4.57 -9.70 -12.33
CA THR A 78 -3.93 -9.09 -13.50
C THR A 78 -2.46 -8.80 -13.21
N GLY A 79 -1.70 -8.45 -14.25
CA GLY A 79 -0.25 -8.28 -14.16
C GLY A 79 0.47 -9.62 -14.05
N GLY A 80 1.33 -9.76 -13.05
CA GLY A 80 2.14 -10.95 -12.81
C GLY A 80 3.62 -10.74 -13.12
N PRO A 81 4.41 -11.83 -13.13
CA PRO A 81 5.85 -11.75 -13.31
C PRO A 81 6.22 -11.27 -14.72
N GLY A 82 7.46 -10.85 -14.87
CA GLY A 82 8.04 -10.28 -16.07
C GLY A 82 7.80 -8.79 -16.24
N ARG A 83 8.26 -8.29 -17.39
CA ARG A 83 8.04 -6.91 -17.84
C ARG A 83 6.77 -6.83 -18.68
N PRO A 84 6.18 -5.64 -18.87
CA PRO A 84 5.24 -5.41 -19.95
C PRO A 84 5.85 -5.82 -21.30
N GLU A 85 5.06 -6.45 -22.17
CA GLU A 85 5.55 -7.08 -23.42
C GLU A 85 6.24 -6.08 -24.35
N HIS A 86 5.81 -4.82 -24.37
CA HIS A 86 6.38 -3.76 -25.20
C HIS A 86 7.69 -3.16 -24.65
N LEU A 87 8.21 -3.66 -23.50
CA LEU A 87 9.40 -3.13 -22.83
C LEU A 87 10.44 -4.23 -22.59
N ASN A 88 11.50 -4.23 -23.39
CA ASN A 88 12.59 -5.22 -23.30
C ASN A 88 13.80 -4.76 -22.45
N ARG A 89 13.86 -3.48 -22.07
CA ARG A 89 14.95 -2.88 -21.28
C ARG A 89 14.37 -2.01 -20.17
N GLY A 90 15.10 -1.89 -19.07
CA GLY A 90 14.67 -1.19 -17.87
C GLY A 90 13.99 -2.12 -16.87
N TYR A 91 13.68 -1.59 -15.70
CA TYR A 91 13.14 -2.33 -14.56
C TYR A 91 11.63 -2.10 -14.44
N TYR A 92 10.89 -2.35 -15.50
CA TYR A 92 9.45 -2.13 -15.56
C TYR A 92 8.69 -3.31 -14.97
N VAL A 93 7.86 -3.05 -13.96
CA VAL A 93 6.99 -4.05 -13.33
C VAL A 93 5.56 -3.85 -13.83
N ARG A 94 4.86 -4.95 -14.07
CA ARG A 94 3.44 -4.94 -14.43
C ARG A 94 2.60 -4.61 -13.19
N PRO A 95 1.66 -3.64 -13.25
CA PRO A 95 0.68 -3.42 -12.19
C PRO A 95 -0.05 -4.72 -11.90
N THR A 96 0.15 -5.25 -10.69
CA THR A 96 -0.27 -6.59 -10.33
C THR A 96 -1.30 -6.53 -9.22
N VAL A 97 -2.35 -7.34 -9.35
CA VAL A 97 -3.40 -7.47 -8.34
C VAL A 97 -3.54 -8.94 -7.99
N PHE A 98 -3.44 -9.24 -6.70
CA PHE A 98 -3.78 -10.54 -6.12
C PHE A 98 -5.12 -10.44 -5.40
N GLY A 99 -6.00 -11.41 -5.66
CA GLY A 99 -7.23 -11.62 -4.91
C GLY A 99 -7.15 -12.89 -4.07
N HIS A 100 -8.09 -13.04 -3.14
CA HIS A 100 -8.15 -14.18 -2.21
C HIS A 100 -6.84 -14.35 -1.44
N VAL A 101 -6.20 -13.24 -1.07
CA VAL A 101 -5.00 -13.26 -0.25
C VAL A 101 -5.42 -13.58 1.19
N THR A 102 -4.83 -14.63 1.77
CA THR A 102 -5.17 -15.10 3.12
C THR A 102 -4.06 -14.78 4.12
N PRO A 103 -4.38 -14.68 5.43
CA PRO A 103 -3.38 -14.45 6.48
C PRO A 103 -2.24 -15.45 6.41
N GLY A 104 -1.00 -14.95 6.48
CA GLY A 104 0.21 -15.79 6.47
C GLY A 104 0.90 -15.91 5.11
N MET A 105 0.28 -15.46 4.02
CA MET A 105 0.96 -15.35 2.73
C MET A 105 2.09 -14.31 2.78
N THR A 106 3.17 -14.53 2.04
CA THR A 106 4.33 -13.64 1.98
C THR A 106 3.92 -12.25 1.46
N ILE A 107 3.08 -12.19 0.42
CA ILE A 107 2.57 -10.94 -0.18
C ILE A 107 1.56 -10.18 0.71
N GLU A 108 1.14 -10.79 1.82
CA GLU A 108 0.32 -10.14 2.86
C GLU A 108 1.22 -9.52 3.94
N ARG A 109 2.38 -10.12 4.23
CA ARG A 109 3.24 -9.72 5.36
C ARG A 109 4.38 -8.79 4.99
N GLU A 110 5.01 -9.04 3.85
CA GLU A 110 6.22 -8.32 3.46
C GLU A 110 5.93 -7.08 2.63
N GLU A 111 6.68 -6.01 2.87
CA GLU A 111 6.65 -4.84 2.01
C GLU A 111 7.28 -5.17 0.65
N ILE A 112 6.46 -5.11 -0.40
CA ILE A 112 6.86 -5.41 -1.77
C ILE A 112 7.65 -4.24 -2.39
N PHE A 113 7.25 -3.00 -2.12
CA PHE A 113 7.85 -1.78 -2.68
C PHE A 113 7.83 -1.73 -4.23
N GLY A 114 6.72 -2.21 -4.79
CA GLY A 114 6.42 -2.26 -6.21
C GLY A 114 4.91 -2.16 -6.45
N PRO A 115 4.43 -2.07 -7.70
CA PRO A 115 3.02 -1.81 -8.00
C PRO A 115 2.18 -3.10 -7.88
N VAL A 116 2.10 -3.65 -6.66
CA VAL A 116 1.42 -4.92 -6.34
C VAL A 116 0.41 -4.69 -5.23
N LEU A 117 -0.85 -5.05 -5.49
CA LEU A 117 -1.96 -4.93 -4.55
C LEU A 117 -2.43 -6.31 -4.10
N SER A 118 -2.54 -6.50 -2.79
CA SER A 118 -3.14 -7.68 -2.16
C SER A 118 -4.55 -7.35 -1.68
N VAL A 119 -5.56 -8.05 -2.22
CA VAL A 119 -6.97 -7.89 -1.82
C VAL A 119 -7.35 -9.03 -0.86
N ILE A 120 -7.83 -8.64 0.32
CA ILE A 120 -8.11 -9.52 1.46
C ILE A 120 -9.58 -9.32 1.86
N SER A 121 -10.32 -10.41 2.03
CA SER A 121 -11.70 -10.36 2.52
C SER A 121 -11.77 -10.29 4.04
N TYR A 122 -12.76 -9.60 4.58
CA TYR A 122 -13.13 -9.63 6.00
C TYR A 122 -14.63 -9.88 6.19
N ASP A 123 -15.01 -10.39 7.35
CA ASP A 123 -16.41 -10.73 7.66
C ASP A 123 -17.19 -9.56 8.30
N ASN A 124 -16.52 -8.81 9.18
CA ASN A 124 -17.09 -7.66 9.89
C ASN A 124 -15.99 -6.67 10.31
N ASP A 125 -16.37 -5.55 10.91
CA ASP A 125 -15.45 -4.49 11.31
C ASP A 125 -14.36 -4.94 12.30
N ASP A 126 -14.69 -5.85 13.23
CA ASP A 126 -13.72 -6.36 14.20
C ASP A 126 -12.66 -7.22 13.53
N ASP A 127 -13.09 -8.06 12.58
CA ASP A 127 -12.21 -8.86 11.74
C ASP A 127 -11.34 -7.96 10.83
N ALA A 128 -11.92 -6.94 10.21
CA ALA A 128 -11.19 -5.98 9.39
C ALA A 128 -10.08 -5.27 10.20
N VAL A 129 -10.41 -4.79 11.40
CA VAL A 129 -9.45 -4.14 12.31
C VAL A 129 -8.38 -5.12 12.78
N LYS A 130 -8.75 -6.39 13.04
CA LYS A 130 -7.80 -7.44 13.41
C LYS A 130 -6.79 -7.67 12.28
N ILE A 131 -7.26 -7.90 11.06
CA ILE A 131 -6.40 -8.12 9.88
C ILE A 131 -5.52 -6.90 9.61
N ALA A 132 -6.10 -5.69 9.64
CA ALA A 132 -5.34 -4.45 9.41
C ALA A 132 -4.19 -4.27 10.42
N ASN A 133 -4.43 -4.60 11.69
CA ASN A 133 -3.43 -4.50 12.75
C ASN A 133 -2.47 -5.69 12.83
N ASP A 134 -2.78 -6.83 12.19
CA ASP A 134 -1.92 -8.01 12.10
C ASP A 134 -0.77 -7.76 11.11
N THR A 135 0.21 -7.00 11.57
CA THR A 135 1.42 -6.66 10.85
C THR A 135 2.44 -6.09 11.82
N VAL A 136 3.72 -6.26 11.51
CA VAL A 136 4.82 -5.64 12.25
C VAL A 136 4.93 -4.13 12.00
N TYR A 137 4.28 -3.63 10.94
CA TYR A 137 4.28 -2.24 10.51
C TYR A 137 3.11 -1.43 11.10
N GLY A 138 3.15 -0.12 10.89
CA GLY A 138 2.12 0.82 11.32
C GLY A 138 2.39 2.24 10.86
N LEU A 139 2.76 2.44 9.59
CA LEU A 139 3.05 3.78 9.06
C LEU A 139 1.76 4.54 8.74
N ALA A 140 1.04 4.09 7.71
CA ALA A 140 -0.21 4.68 7.27
C ALA A 140 -1.32 3.63 7.15
N ALA A 141 -2.57 4.07 7.29
CA ALA A 141 -3.76 3.28 7.02
C ALA A 141 -4.84 4.13 6.35
N TYR A 142 -5.83 3.48 5.75
CA TYR A 142 -6.84 4.14 4.93
C TYR A 142 -8.21 3.52 5.20
N VAL A 143 -9.24 4.36 5.36
CA VAL A 143 -10.62 3.94 5.58
C VAL A 143 -11.52 4.61 4.55
N GLN A 144 -12.31 3.80 3.84
CA GLN A 144 -13.28 4.28 2.85
C GLN A 144 -14.69 3.93 3.37
N SER A 145 -15.54 4.93 3.57
CA SER A 145 -16.92 4.71 4.02
C SER A 145 -17.83 5.86 3.61
N GLY A 146 -19.09 5.53 3.30
CA GLY A 146 -20.16 6.52 3.11
C GLY A 146 -20.67 7.12 4.43
N ASP A 147 -20.35 6.50 5.57
CA ASP A 147 -20.65 7.03 6.91
C ASP A 147 -19.36 7.49 7.58
N ILE A 148 -19.25 8.80 7.80
CA ILE A 148 -18.07 9.43 8.38
C ILE A 148 -17.85 9.06 9.85
N GLU A 149 -18.93 8.84 10.61
CA GLU A 149 -18.84 8.45 12.02
C GLU A 149 -18.38 7.00 12.15
N HIS A 150 -18.88 6.13 11.27
CA HIS A 150 -18.35 4.77 11.12
C HIS A 150 -16.86 4.79 10.76
N ALA A 151 -16.47 5.59 9.76
CA ALA A 151 -15.07 5.69 9.34
C ALA A 151 -14.15 6.13 10.50
N ARG A 152 -14.56 7.13 11.28
CA ARG A 152 -13.83 7.62 12.46
C ARG A 152 -13.68 6.56 13.53
N LYS A 153 -14.73 5.77 13.80
CA LYS A 153 -14.68 4.65 14.75
C LYS A 153 -13.69 3.59 14.33
N ILE A 154 -13.65 3.23 13.04
CA ILE A 154 -12.66 2.28 12.52
C ILE A 154 -11.26 2.87 12.59
N ALA A 155 -11.08 4.11 12.13
CA ALA A 155 -9.79 4.81 12.13
C ALA A 155 -9.15 4.85 13.53
N GLY A 156 -9.93 5.15 14.58
CA GLY A 156 -9.45 5.18 15.97
C GLY A 156 -8.98 3.84 16.52
N ARG A 157 -9.25 2.72 15.84
CA ARG A 157 -8.83 1.37 16.23
C ARG A 157 -7.59 0.88 15.48
N LEU A 158 -7.15 1.59 14.44
CA LEU A 158 -6.00 1.22 13.63
C LEU A 158 -4.71 1.71 14.28
N ARG A 159 -3.72 0.83 14.41
CA ARG A 159 -2.41 1.12 15.01
C ARG A 159 -1.43 1.58 13.92
N ALA A 160 -1.72 2.73 13.32
CA ALA A 160 -0.87 3.41 12.35
C ALA A 160 -0.65 4.87 12.77
N GLY A 161 0.45 5.48 12.34
CA GLY A 161 0.74 6.87 12.68
C GLY A 161 -0.11 7.88 11.94
N GLN A 162 -0.58 7.53 10.74
CA GLN A 162 -1.59 8.28 10.01
C GLN A 162 -2.73 7.38 9.54
N VAL A 163 -3.96 7.90 9.61
CA VAL A 163 -5.14 7.26 9.03
C VAL A 163 -5.89 8.24 8.14
N SER A 164 -5.93 7.96 6.84
CA SER A 164 -6.66 8.76 5.86
C SER A 164 -8.09 8.26 5.67
N ILE A 165 -9.07 9.14 5.84
CA ILE A 165 -10.49 8.81 5.62
C ILE A 165 -10.94 9.40 4.28
N ASN A 166 -11.44 8.55 3.37
CA ASN A 166 -12.00 8.96 2.08
C ASN A 166 -11.02 9.74 1.17
N TYR A 167 -9.73 9.40 1.23
CA TYR A 167 -8.66 10.00 0.42
C TYR A 167 -8.64 11.54 0.48
N PRO A 168 -8.33 12.13 1.65
CA PRO A 168 -8.20 13.57 1.76
C PRO A 168 -7.01 14.07 0.94
N GLU A 169 -6.94 15.39 0.73
CA GLU A 169 -5.72 16.01 0.20
C GLU A 169 -4.55 15.82 1.17
N TRP A 170 -3.33 15.88 0.64
CA TRP A 170 -2.12 15.79 1.45
C TRP A 170 -1.99 17.01 2.37
N ASP A 171 -1.77 16.76 3.65
CA ASP A 171 -1.68 17.80 4.68
C ASP A 171 -0.34 17.72 5.43
N THR A 172 0.52 18.72 5.22
CA THR A 172 1.82 18.84 5.90
C THR A 172 1.69 19.34 7.34
N PHE A 173 0.50 19.73 7.79
CA PHE A 173 0.20 20.06 9.19
C PHE A 173 -0.24 18.84 10.00
N ALA A 174 -0.41 17.67 9.37
CA ALA A 174 -0.55 16.40 10.05
C ALA A 174 0.84 15.76 10.29
N PRO A 175 1.14 15.26 11.51
CA PRO A 175 2.41 14.57 11.76
C PRO A 175 2.50 13.28 10.97
N PHE A 176 3.65 12.99 10.39
CA PHE A 176 3.95 11.76 9.64
C PHE A 176 4.98 10.91 10.40
N GLY A 177 4.77 9.60 10.47
CA GLY A 177 5.69 8.68 11.12
C GLY A 177 5.03 7.40 11.60
N GLY A 178 5.82 6.41 11.99
CA GLY A 178 5.33 5.05 12.23
C GLY A 178 4.93 4.72 13.67
N TYR A 179 4.08 3.71 13.78
CA TYR A 179 3.95 2.84 14.94
C TYR A 179 4.82 1.59 14.72
N LYS A 180 5.08 0.83 15.80
CA LYS A 180 5.74 -0.48 15.76
C LYS A 180 7.10 -0.42 15.03
N GLN A 181 7.33 -1.29 14.04
CA GLN A 181 8.59 -1.31 13.29
C GLN A 181 8.66 -0.30 12.15
N SER A 182 7.65 0.57 11.99
CA SER A 182 7.67 1.63 10.97
C SER A 182 8.45 2.89 11.39
N GLY A 183 9.17 2.84 12.52
CA GLY A 183 10.08 3.90 12.97
C GLY A 183 9.71 4.50 14.33
N ASN A 184 10.56 5.43 14.78
CA ASN A 184 10.40 6.22 16.00
C ASN A 184 10.57 7.71 15.64
N GLY A 185 9.85 8.60 16.34
CA GLY A 185 9.80 10.03 16.01
C GLY A 185 8.64 10.41 15.08
N ARG A 186 8.50 11.69 14.80
CA ARG A 186 7.46 12.23 13.89
C ARG A 186 8.04 13.36 13.04
N GLU A 187 7.88 13.24 11.74
CA GLU A 187 8.15 14.31 10.79
C GLU A 187 6.88 15.13 10.50
N TYR A 188 7.07 16.28 9.84
CA TYR A 188 6.04 17.28 9.51
C TYR A 188 5.37 17.93 10.74
N ALA A 189 4.54 18.94 10.46
CA ALA A 189 3.90 19.78 11.46
C ALA A 189 4.88 20.34 12.51
N ASP A 190 4.34 20.82 13.64
CA ASP A 190 5.18 21.32 14.75
C ASP A 190 5.92 20.18 15.48
N TRP A 191 5.51 18.92 15.26
CA TRP A 191 6.10 17.74 15.90
C TRP A 191 7.55 17.51 15.47
N ALA A 192 7.86 17.68 14.18
CA ALA A 192 9.20 17.47 13.65
C ALA A 192 10.25 18.38 14.27
N ILE A 193 9.88 19.63 14.58
CA ILE A 193 10.81 20.61 15.11
C ILE A 193 11.36 20.13 16.46
N HIS A 194 10.55 19.46 17.27
CA HIS A 194 10.97 18.94 18.57
C HIS A 194 12.07 17.87 18.47
N ASP A 195 12.14 17.11 17.38
CA ASP A 195 13.20 16.12 17.15
C ASP A 195 14.58 16.77 16.87
N PHE A 196 14.61 18.09 16.62
CA PHE A 196 15.83 18.89 16.41
C PHE A 196 16.17 19.84 17.57
N LEU A 197 15.46 19.75 18.70
CA LEU A 197 15.66 20.62 19.87
C LEU A 197 16.13 19.81 21.10
N GLU A 198 17.01 20.41 21.90
CA GLU A 198 17.40 19.88 23.22
C GLU A 198 16.58 20.54 24.34
N ILE A 199 16.18 19.74 25.34
CA ILE A 199 15.45 20.24 26.52
C ILE A 199 16.46 20.59 27.62
N LYS A 200 16.53 21.86 28.03
CA LYS A 200 17.41 22.34 29.10
C LYS A 200 16.61 22.96 30.25
N GLY A 201 16.60 22.30 31.41
CA GLY A 201 16.13 22.88 32.66
C GLY A 201 17.25 23.65 33.36
N ILE A 202 17.00 24.90 33.74
CA ILE A 202 17.88 25.72 34.58
C ILE A 202 17.12 25.98 35.89
N ILE A 203 17.74 25.67 37.02
CA ILE A 203 17.17 25.77 38.38
C ILE A 203 17.87 26.91 39.12
#